data_AF-A0A3D2I0X6-F1
#
_entry.id   AF-A0A3D2I0X6-F1
#
_cell.length_a   1.000
_cell.length_b   1.000
_cell.length_c   1.000
_cell.angle_alpha   90.00
_cell.angle_beta   90.00
_cell.angle_gamma   90.00
#
_symmetry.space_group_name_H-M   'P 1'
#
loop_
_entity.id
_entity.type
_entity.pdbx_description
1 polymer ?
#
loop_
_entity_poly.entity_id
_entity_poly.type
_entity_poly.pdbx_seq_one_letter_code
_entity_poly.pdbx_strand_id
1 'polypeptide(L)'
;MDKEKELTGSAGSIVYAWDVVNEYLHRQSFARTWTNIYKNSGDSPTYVKKAFELAYGMLKAYNVQDKVTLFYNDYNTYFGIQKTLNLVEFINAAKSMG
;
A
#
# COMPACT_ATOMS: atom_id res chain seq x y z
N MET A 1 1.61 10.42 -12.41
CA MET A 1 1.95 11.76 -11.85
C MET A 1 2.13 12.81 -12.94
N ASP A 2 1.61 12.57 -14.16
CA ASP A 2 1.88 13.48 -15.28
C ASP A 2 1.16 14.82 -15.15
N LYS A 3 -0.07 14.81 -14.60
CA LYS A 3 -0.81 16.04 -14.36
C LYS A 3 -0.12 16.96 -13.35
N GLU A 4 0.53 16.38 -12.35
CA GLU A 4 1.31 17.13 -11.35
C GLU A 4 2.56 17.76 -12.00
N LYS A 5 3.26 17.00 -12.86
CA LYS A 5 4.37 17.53 -13.67
C LYS A 5 3.93 18.67 -14.59
N GLU A 6 2.77 18.54 -15.23
CA GLU A 6 2.19 19.57 -16.08
C GLU A 6 1.93 20.88 -15.29
N LEU A 7 1.41 20.76 -14.06
CA LEU A 7 1.04 21.91 -13.24
C LEU A 7 2.23 22.56 -12.51
N THR A 8 3.27 21.79 -12.16
CA THR A 8 4.32 22.25 -11.23
C THR A 8 5.75 22.04 -11.73
N GLY A 9 5.93 21.43 -12.90
CA GLY A 9 7.23 21.07 -13.45
C GLY A 9 7.91 19.87 -12.79
N SER A 10 7.33 19.27 -11.74
CA SER A 10 7.90 18.10 -11.06
C SER A 10 6.81 17.15 -10.52
N ALA A 11 7.16 15.89 -10.31
CA ALA A 11 6.30 14.93 -9.60
C ALA A 11 6.68 14.89 -8.10
N GLY A 12 5.71 14.57 -7.25
CA GLY A 12 5.89 14.52 -5.79
C GLY A 12 5.99 15.89 -5.12
N SER A 13 5.38 16.93 -5.71
CA SER A 13 5.35 18.31 -5.21
C SER A 13 4.00 18.69 -4.58
N ILE A 14 2.90 18.14 -5.13
CA ILE A 14 1.52 18.25 -4.67
C ILE A 14 1.14 16.98 -3.92
N VAL A 15 1.36 15.81 -4.52
CA VAL A 15 1.01 14.52 -3.93
C VAL A 15 2.21 13.95 -3.21
N TYR A 16 2.26 14.16 -1.89
CA TYR A 16 3.37 13.72 -1.04
C TYR A 16 3.16 12.33 -0.42
N ALA A 17 1.95 11.77 -0.54
CA ALA A 17 1.61 10.49 0.07
C ALA A 17 0.47 9.78 -0.68
N TRP A 18 0.44 8.45 -0.57
CA TRP A 18 -0.65 7.60 -1.03
C TRP A 18 -1.02 6.56 0.03
N ASP A 19 -2.29 6.49 0.38
CA ASP A 19 -2.85 5.33 1.07
C ASP A 19 -3.02 4.20 0.04
N VAL A 20 -2.01 3.35 -0.09
CA VAL A 20 -1.97 2.30 -1.13
C VAL A 20 -3.04 1.25 -0.86
N VAL A 21 -3.26 0.92 0.41
CA VAL A 21 -4.33 0.03 0.87
C VAL A 21 -4.99 0.65 2.09
N ASN A 22 -6.32 0.70 2.06
CA ASN A 22 -7.15 1.19 3.15
C ASN A 22 -7.86 0.03 3.86
N GLU A 23 -7.79 0.00 5.19
CA GLU A 23 -8.62 -0.81 6.10
C GLU A 23 -8.57 -2.32 5.85
N TYR A 24 -7.42 -2.89 5.52
CA TYR A 24 -7.32 -4.34 5.31
C TYR A 24 -7.67 -5.13 6.59
N LEU A 25 -7.15 -4.72 7.75
CA LEU A 25 -7.35 -5.43 9.01
C LEU A 25 -8.79 -5.31 9.52
N HIS A 26 -9.49 -4.24 9.13
CA HIS A 26 -10.90 -4.02 9.46
C HIS A 26 -11.86 -4.15 8.27
N ARG A 27 -11.40 -4.79 7.18
CA ARG A 27 -12.19 -4.94 5.97
C ARG A 27 -13.53 -5.61 6.28
N GLN A 28 -14.61 -5.00 5.81
CA GLN A 28 -15.93 -5.59 5.98
C GLN A 28 -16.17 -6.72 4.97
N SER A 29 -17.01 -7.67 5.35
CA SER A 29 -17.42 -8.76 4.48
C SER A 29 -18.53 -8.29 3.55
N PHE A 30 -18.15 -7.71 2.40
CA PHE A 30 -19.08 -7.31 1.34
C PHE A 30 -19.18 -8.37 0.23
N ALA A 31 -20.22 -8.27 -0.60
CA ALA A 31 -20.46 -9.18 -1.73
C ALA A 31 -19.25 -9.26 -2.70
N ARG A 32 -18.49 -8.16 -2.88
CA ARG A 32 -17.29 -8.12 -3.72
C ARG A 32 -16.18 -7.34 -3.01
N THR A 33 -15.12 -8.03 -2.62
CA THR A 33 -13.92 -7.46 -2.00
C THR A 33 -12.66 -7.97 -2.69
N TRP A 34 -11.54 -7.26 -2.53
CA TRP A 34 -10.23 -7.72 -2.97
C TRP A 34 -9.87 -9.09 -2.39
N THR A 35 -10.26 -9.34 -1.14
CA THR A 35 -10.11 -10.64 -0.47
C THR A 35 -10.87 -11.76 -1.15
N ASN A 36 -12.09 -11.51 -1.67
CA ASN A 36 -12.87 -12.53 -2.37
C ASN A 36 -12.24 -12.87 -3.74
N ILE A 37 -11.64 -11.88 -4.41
CA ILE A 37 -11.03 -12.05 -5.74
C ILE A 37 -9.67 -12.75 -5.64
N TYR A 38 -8.80 -12.27 -4.75
CA TYR A 38 -7.42 -12.74 -4.63
C TYR A 38 -7.22 -13.82 -3.55
N LYS A 39 -8.34 -14.29 -2.96
CA LYS A 39 -8.43 -15.23 -1.84
C LYS A 39 -7.88 -14.65 -0.53
N ASN A 40 -8.53 -15.00 0.58
CA ASN A 40 -8.11 -14.58 1.90
C ASN A 40 -6.86 -15.36 2.32
N SER A 41 -5.77 -14.65 2.58
CA SER A 41 -4.53 -15.23 3.08
C SER A 41 -4.30 -14.95 4.58
N GLY A 42 -5.32 -14.42 5.29
CA GLY A 42 -5.21 -14.09 6.71
C GLY A 42 -4.09 -13.09 6.96
N ASP A 43 -3.05 -13.56 7.64
CA ASP A 43 -1.87 -12.79 8.04
C ASP A 43 -0.84 -12.58 6.91
N SER A 44 -1.01 -13.25 5.76
CA SER A 44 -0.09 -13.16 4.61
C SER A 44 -0.76 -12.62 3.33
N PRO A 45 -1.37 -11.42 3.34
CA PRO A 45 -2.15 -10.91 2.22
C PRO A 45 -1.30 -10.53 0.99
N THR A 46 -1.07 -11.51 0.12
CA THR A 46 -0.19 -11.36 -1.06
C THR A 46 -0.61 -10.20 -1.98
N TYR A 47 -1.91 -9.94 -2.13
CA TYR A 47 -2.40 -8.83 -2.95
C TYR A 47 -2.12 -7.45 -2.34
N VAL A 48 -2.09 -7.33 -1.01
CA VAL A 48 -1.72 -6.09 -0.32
C VAL A 48 -0.25 -5.80 -0.59
N LYS A 49 0.63 -6.79 -0.39
CA LYS A 49 2.05 -6.66 -0.75
C LYS A 49 2.25 -6.31 -2.22
N LYS A 50 1.51 -6.98 -3.12
CA LYS A 50 1.58 -6.70 -4.56
C LYS A 50 1.19 -5.26 -4.90
N ALA A 51 0.20 -4.69 -4.22
CA ALA A 51 -0.19 -3.29 -4.40
C ALA A 51 0.96 -2.34 -4.05
N PHE A 52 1.64 -2.56 -2.93
CA PHE A 52 2.82 -1.78 -2.54
C PHE A 52 4.00 -1.97 -3.51
N GLU A 53 4.28 -3.19 -3.98
CA GLU A 53 5.31 -3.44 -4.99
C GLU A 53 5.05 -2.64 -6.28
N LEU A 54 3.80 -2.62 -6.75
CA LEU A 54 3.40 -1.89 -7.95
C LEU A 54 3.47 -0.37 -7.73
N ALA A 55 2.95 0.13 -6.60
CA ALA A 55 3.02 1.54 -6.25
C ALA A 55 4.48 2.03 -6.13
N TYR A 56 5.35 1.24 -5.49
CA TYR A 56 6.77 1.55 -5.40
C TYR A 56 7.47 1.51 -6.75
N GLY A 57 7.09 0.56 -7.63
CA GLY A 57 7.53 0.53 -9.03
C GLY A 57 7.18 1.82 -9.78
N MET A 58 5.99 2.37 -9.55
CA MET A 58 5.59 3.68 -10.09
C MET A 58 6.45 4.81 -9.52
N LEU A 59 6.70 4.85 -8.20
CA LEU A 59 7.59 5.87 -7.63
C LEU A 59 8.99 5.83 -8.26
N LYS A 60 9.55 4.63 -8.49
CA LYS A 60 10.81 4.44 -9.20
C LYS A 60 10.78 4.96 -10.64
N ALA A 61 9.71 4.66 -11.38
CA ALA A 61 9.55 5.12 -12.77
C ALA A 61 9.52 6.66 -12.88
N TYR A 62 9.06 7.34 -11.82
CA TYR A 62 9.03 8.79 -11.73
C TYR A 62 10.25 9.41 -11.02
N ASN A 63 11.11 8.59 -10.41
CA ASN A 63 12.25 8.99 -9.58
C ASN A 63 11.85 9.93 -8.43
N VAL A 64 10.86 9.50 -7.63
CA VAL A 64 10.27 10.27 -6.52
C VAL A 64 10.11 9.47 -5.22
N GLN A 65 10.87 8.39 -5.05
CA GLN A 65 10.80 7.53 -3.86
C GLN A 65 11.11 8.28 -2.56
N ASP A 66 11.87 9.37 -2.64
CA ASP A 66 12.24 10.27 -1.54
C ASP A 66 11.22 11.39 -1.29
N LYS A 67 10.24 11.57 -2.18
CA LYS A 67 9.24 12.65 -2.14
C LYS A 67 7.83 12.17 -1.83
N VAL A 68 7.51 10.93 -2.19
CA VAL A 68 6.16 10.37 -2.05
C VAL A 68 6.18 9.17 -1.12
N THR A 69 5.45 9.27 -0.02
CA THR A 69 5.35 8.20 0.98
C THR A 69 4.19 7.25 0.65
N LEU A 70 4.41 5.94 0.78
CA LEU A 70 3.37 4.93 0.62
C LEU A 70 2.88 4.48 2.00
N PHE A 71 1.61 4.71 2.29
CA PHE A 71 0.98 4.37 3.55
C PHE A 71 0.05 3.17 3.43
N TYR A 72 0.04 2.37 4.48
CA TYR A 72 -1.11 1.58 4.86
C TYR A 72 -1.95 2.42 5.83
N ASN A 73 -3.23 2.62 5.51
CA ASN A 73 -4.13 3.40 6.35
C ASN A 73 -5.23 2.51 6.90
N ASP A 74 -5.54 2.66 8.19
CA ASP A 74 -6.60 1.92 8.86
C ASP A 74 -7.04 2.66 10.13
N TYR A 75 -8.30 2.51 10.53
CA TYR A 75 -8.80 3.02 11.79
C TYR A 75 -8.45 2.06 12.94
N ASN A 76 -8.54 2.54 14.19
CA ASN A 76 -8.39 1.71 15.39
C ASN A 76 -7.08 0.90 15.49
N THR A 77 -6.03 1.31 14.79
CA THR A 77 -4.71 0.65 14.80
C THR A 77 -4.11 0.54 16.21
N TYR A 78 -4.44 1.47 17.10
CA TYR A 78 -4.04 1.47 18.52
C TYR A 78 -4.65 0.31 19.35
N PHE A 79 -5.75 -0.30 18.90
CA PHE A 79 -6.29 -1.54 19.49
C PHE A 79 -5.70 -2.82 18.87
N GLY A 80 -5.04 -2.70 17.72
CA GLY A 80 -4.51 -3.81 16.91
C GLY A 80 -3.03 -3.64 16.55
N ILE A 81 -2.23 -3.08 17.47
CA ILE A 81 -0.85 -2.65 17.20
C ILE A 81 -0.03 -3.80 16.58
N GLN A 82 0.00 -4.97 17.22
CA GLN A 82 0.80 -6.09 16.74
C GLN A 82 0.35 -6.59 15.36
N LYS A 83 -0.96 -6.60 15.07
CA LYS A 83 -1.47 -6.99 13.74
C LYS A 83 -1.05 -5.99 12.67
N THR A 84 -1.06 -4.70 13.00
CA THR A 84 -0.60 -3.63 12.12
C THR A 84 0.90 -3.76 11.85
N LEU A 85 1.72 -3.98 12.88
CA LEU A 85 3.16 -4.21 12.74
C LEU A 85 3.45 -5.44 11.88
N ASN A 86 2.81 -6.58 12.16
CA ASN A 86 2.98 -7.81 11.38
C ASN A 86 2.64 -7.60 9.90
N LEU A 87 1.58 -6.84 9.60
CA LEU A 87 1.20 -6.52 8.22
C LEU A 87 2.27 -5.68 7.52
N VAL A 88 2.77 -4.64 8.19
CA VAL A 88 3.84 -3.78 7.65
C VAL A 88 5.13 -4.58 7.45
N GLU A 89 5.50 -5.45 8.38
CA GLU A 89 6.63 -6.38 8.25
C GLU A 89 6.45 -7.31 7.05
N PHE A 90 5.26 -7.90 6.88
CA PHE A 90 4.96 -8.77 5.74
C PHE A 90 5.08 -8.04 4.39
N ILE A 91 4.54 -6.81 4.31
CA ILE A 91 4.64 -5.95 3.11
C ILE A 91 6.12 -5.72 2.76
N ASN A 92 6.93 -5.36 3.76
CA ASN A 92 8.34 -5.01 3.59
C ASN A 92 9.29 -6.21 3.48
N ALA A 93 8.87 -7.41 3.86
CA ALA A 93 9.70 -8.60 3.78
C ALA A 93 10.24 -8.80 2.36
N ALA A 94 11.48 -9.26 2.20
CA ALA A 94 11.99 -9.64 0.89
C ALA A 94 11.08 -10.70 0.25
N LYS A 95 10.98 -10.68 -1.07
CA LYS A 95 10.28 -11.74 -1.80
C LYS A 95 11.01 -13.05 -1.46
N SER A 96 10.35 -14.02 -0.82
CA SER A 96 10.94 -15.34 -0.65
C SER A 96 11.25 -15.89 -2.04
N MET A 97 12.53 -16.07 -2.34
CA MET A 97 12.95 -16.78 -3.55
C MET A 97 12.55 -18.25 -3.35
N GLY A 98 11.35 -18.58 -3.79
CA GLY A 98 10.87 -19.96 -3.95
C GLY A 98 11.20 -20.46 -5.34
#